data_AF-A0A5D3AMA8-F1
#
_entry.id   AF-A0A5D3AMA8-F1
#
_cell.length_a   1.000
_cell.length_b   1.000
_cell.length_c   1.000
_cell.angle_alpha   90.00
_cell.angle_beta   90.00
_cell.angle_gamma   90.00
#
_symmetry.space_group_name_H-M   'P 1'
#
loop_
_entity.id
_entity.type
_entity.pdbx_description
1 polymer ?
#
loop_
_entity_poly.entity_id
_entity_poly.type
_entity_poly.pdbx_seq_one_letter_code
_entity_poly.pdbx_strand_id
1 'polypeptide(L)'
;MTLNAPLHVIAIPAALWGHMRPMLNLLLNLLKTHPNVYITAFLTPSISSHMLVDLQSFIANEDQSKSGSGSNRLQIITCGEQPPEDTFVTPDFVEEVKNFARILPEFVKGALEGKTDLGHGRINKFAHTAVPSKIIFDMSHTFFPAEMRKIAKALNLPVPLLLIFTPFSLSALY
;
A
#
# COMPACT_ATOMS: atom_id res chain seq x y z
N MET A 1 -12.52 -25.45 -13.33
CA MET A 1 -11.65 -24.30 -13.00
C MET A 1 -12.18 -23.69 -11.71
N THR A 2 -11.52 -23.94 -10.58
CA THR A 2 -11.86 -23.26 -9.32
C THR A 2 -11.43 -21.80 -9.46
N LEU A 3 -12.39 -20.90 -9.68
CA LEU A 3 -12.15 -19.46 -9.56
C LEU A 3 -11.76 -19.20 -8.10
N ASN A 4 -10.46 -19.11 -7.82
CA ASN A 4 -9.99 -18.71 -6.51
C ASN A 4 -10.54 -17.32 -6.21
N ALA A 5 -11.17 -17.16 -5.06
CA ALA A 5 -11.72 -15.88 -4.63
C ALA A 5 -10.64 -14.76 -4.69
N PRO A 6 -11.04 -13.52 -5.01
CA PRO A 6 -10.12 -12.40 -5.04
C PRO A 6 -9.46 -12.19 -3.68
N LEU A 7 -8.13 -12.07 -3.68
CA LEU A 7 -7.32 -11.83 -2.49
C LEU A 7 -6.89 -10.36 -2.48
N HIS A 8 -7.45 -9.57 -1.56
CA HIS A 8 -7.04 -8.18 -1.35
C HIS A 8 -5.94 -8.10 -0.28
N VAL A 9 -4.84 -7.46 -0.65
CA VAL A 9 -3.66 -7.22 0.18
C VAL A 9 -3.48 -5.72 0.39
N ILE A 10 -3.24 -5.29 1.62
CA ILE A 10 -2.78 -3.93 1.91
C ILE A 10 -1.25 -3.92 1.92
N ALA A 11 -0.64 -2.90 1.32
CA ALA A 11 0.79 -2.64 1.39
C ALA A 11 1.07 -1.28 2.04
N ILE A 12 2.03 -1.23 2.97
CA ILE A 12 2.39 -0.02 3.72
C ILE A 12 3.91 0.14 3.68
N PRO A 13 4.47 0.69 2.60
CA PRO A 13 5.91 0.93 2.50
C PRO A 13 6.35 2.11 3.39
N ALA A 14 7.63 2.12 3.77
CA ALA A 14 8.25 3.26 4.44
C ALA A 14 8.55 4.39 3.44
N ALA A 15 8.58 5.64 3.90
CA ALA A 15 8.90 6.82 3.08
C ALA A 15 10.41 6.94 2.77
N LEU A 16 11.08 5.83 2.49
CA LEU A 16 12.51 5.75 2.20
C LEU A 16 12.69 5.07 0.85
N TRP A 17 13.36 5.73 -0.10
CA TRP A 17 13.47 5.22 -1.46
C TRP A 17 14.07 3.81 -1.56
N GLY A 18 15.09 3.54 -0.75
CA GLY A 18 15.72 2.22 -0.65
C GLY A 18 14.79 1.11 -0.14
N HIS A 19 13.69 1.45 0.52
CA HIS A 19 12.66 0.51 0.98
C HIS A 19 11.50 0.41 -0.03
N MET A 20 11.15 1.54 -0.61
CA MET A 20 10.04 1.71 -1.53
C MET A 20 10.20 0.94 -2.83
N ARG A 21 11.34 1.12 -3.50
CA ARG A 21 11.61 0.46 -4.78
C ARG A 21 11.54 -1.07 -4.69
N PRO A 22 12.18 -1.73 -3.71
CA PRO A 22 12.05 -3.19 -3.59
C PRO A 22 10.66 -3.62 -3.14
N MET A 23 9.94 -2.84 -2.32
CA MET A 23 8.52 -3.12 -2.04
C MET A 23 7.68 -3.07 -3.32
N LEU A 24 7.81 -2.01 -4.13
CA LEU A 24 7.08 -1.89 -5.38
C LEU A 24 7.34 -3.09 -6.29
N ASN A 25 8.61 -3.50 -6.46
CA ASN A 25 8.96 -4.69 -7.23
C ASN A 25 8.27 -5.96 -6.68
N LEU A 26 8.20 -6.13 -5.36
CA LEU A 26 7.47 -7.24 -4.73
C LEU A 26 5.98 -7.18 -5.10
N LEU A 27 5.31 -6.04 -4.93
CA LEU A 27 3.88 -5.90 -5.22
C LEU A 27 3.58 -6.21 -6.68
N LEU A 28 4.41 -5.72 -7.59
CA LEU A 28 4.25 -5.94 -9.03
C LEU A 28 4.49 -7.40 -9.41
N ASN A 29 5.48 -8.06 -8.81
CA ASN A 29 5.70 -9.49 -9.01
C ASN A 29 4.54 -10.34 -8.46
N LEU A 30 3.93 -9.94 -7.35
CA LEU A 30 2.71 -10.59 -6.82
C LEU A 30 1.56 -10.47 -7.81
N LEU A 31 1.36 -9.28 -8.39
CA LEU A 31 0.31 -9.06 -9.40
C LEU A 31 0.56 -9.88 -10.67
N LYS A 32 1.81 -9.95 -11.15
CA LYS A 32 2.19 -10.77 -12.31
C LYS A 32 1.97 -12.26 -12.08
N THR A 33 2.35 -12.76 -10.91
CA THR A 33 2.34 -14.20 -10.60
C THR A 33 0.96 -14.68 -10.18
N HIS A 34 0.14 -13.81 -9.57
CA HIS A 34 -1.16 -14.18 -9.01
C HIS A 34 -2.29 -13.32 -9.59
N PRO A 35 -3.07 -13.83 -10.55
CA PRO A 35 -4.11 -13.05 -11.23
C PRO A 35 -5.30 -12.67 -10.34
N ASN A 36 -5.49 -13.37 -9.22
CA ASN A 36 -6.55 -13.11 -8.25
C ASN A 36 -6.13 -12.15 -7.12
N VAL A 37 -4.90 -11.63 -7.13
CA VAL A 37 -4.41 -10.68 -6.12
C VAL A 37 -4.76 -9.24 -6.51
N TYR A 38 -5.28 -8.49 -5.55
CA TYR A 38 -5.57 -7.06 -5.61
C TYR A 38 -4.78 -6.37 -4.49
N ILE A 39 -4.20 -5.21 -4.76
CA ILE A 39 -3.29 -4.54 -3.83
C ILE A 39 -3.69 -3.09 -3.66
N THR A 40 -3.92 -2.66 -2.41
CA THR A 40 -4.00 -1.24 -2.05
C THR A 40 -2.75 -0.84 -1.29
N ALA A 41 -1.97 0.09 -1.84
CA ALA A 41 -0.78 0.63 -1.22
C ALA A 41 -1.06 2.00 -0.59
N PHE A 42 -0.79 2.14 0.72
CA PHE A 42 -0.92 3.39 1.46
C PHE A 42 0.45 4.08 1.58
N LEU A 43 0.58 5.27 1.00
CA LEU A 43 1.85 5.99 0.89
C LEU A 43 1.82 7.31 1.66
N THR A 44 2.99 7.78 2.08
CA THR A 44 3.14 9.19 2.51
C THR A 44 3.12 10.13 1.29
N PRO A 45 2.76 11.41 1.47
CA PRO A 45 2.75 12.40 0.38
C PRO A 45 4.09 12.55 -0.36
N SER A 46 5.21 12.66 0.35
CA SER A 46 6.55 12.97 -0.19
C SER A 46 7.03 11.97 -1.24
N ILE A 47 6.61 10.72 -1.12
CA ILE A 47 7.02 9.63 -2.00
C ILE A 47 6.00 9.30 -3.09
N SER A 48 4.78 9.85 -2.98
CA SER A 48 3.68 9.46 -3.84
C SER A 48 3.94 9.84 -5.30
N SER A 49 4.48 11.03 -5.56
CA SER A 49 4.85 11.50 -6.90
C SER A 49 5.96 10.65 -7.53
N HIS A 50 7.02 10.35 -6.79
CA HIS A 50 8.10 9.46 -7.25
C HIS A 50 7.61 8.05 -7.55
N MET A 51 6.72 7.49 -6.71
CA MET A 51 6.13 6.18 -6.99
C MET A 51 5.24 6.17 -8.21
N LEU A 52 4.48 7.24 -8.45
CA LEU A 52 3.60 7.30 -9.61
C LEU A 52 4.40 7.32 -10.91
N VAL A 53 5.53 8.02 -10.96
CA VAL A 53 6.44 8.04 -12.13
C VAL A 53 7.04 6.65 -12.40
N ASP A 54 7.56 5.99 -11.36
CA ASP A 54 8.14 4.65 -11.50
C ASP A 54 7.07 3.59 -11.81
N LEU A 55 5.89 3.73 -11.21
CA LEU A 55 4.75 2.86 -11.51
C LEU A 55 4.30 3.04 -12.97
N GLN A 56 4.18 4.27 -13.46
CA GLN A 56 3.84 4.54 -14.86
C GLN A 56 4.88 3.95 -15.81
N SER A 57 6.16 4.09 -15.48
CA SER A 57 7.25 3.48 -16.25
C SER A 57 7.17 1.96 -16.25
N PHE A 58 6.79 1.36 -15.13
CA PHE A 58 6.57 -0.07 -15.04
C PHE A 58 5.35 -0.53 -15.87
N ILE A 59 4.23 0.17 -15.77
CA ILE A 59 3.00 -0.11 -16.52
C ILE A 59 3.26 -0.03 -18.03
N ALA A 60 3.97 1.00 -18.48
CA ALA A 60 4.33 1.19 -19.89
C ALA A 60 5.20 0.03 -20.45
N ASN A 61 6.04 -0.57 -19.60
CA ASN A 61 6.83 -1.76 -19.95
C ASN A 61 6.00 -3.06 -19.87
N GLU A 62 4.99 -3.11 -19.01
CA GLU A 62 4.05 -4.24 -18.95
C GLU A 62 3.17 -4.33 -20.20
N ASP A 63 2.64 -3.23 -20.73
CA ASP A 63 1.76 -3.22 -21.91
C ASP A 63 2.44 -3.77 -23.18
N GLN A 64 3.78 -3.80 -23.23
CA GLN A 64 4.53 -4.42 -24.32
C GLN A 64 4.65 -5.95 -24.19
N SER A 65 4.49 -6.47 -22.98
CA SER A 65 4.46 -7.90 -22.68
C SER A 65 3.00 -8.36 -22.61
N LYS A 66 2.57 -9.37 -23.37
CA LYS A 66 1.17 -9.83 -23.47
C LYS A 66 0.58 -10.45 -22.17
N SER A 67 1.00 -10.00 -20.98
CA SER A 67 0.48 -10.39 -19.68
C SER A 67 -0.68 -9.46 -19.31
N GLY A 68 -1.84 -10.01 -18.94
CA GLY A 68 -3.02 -9.23 -18.57
C GLY A 68 -2.71 -8.15 -17.54
N SER A 69 -3.27 -6.95 -17.73
CA SER A 69 -2.82 -5.71 -17.07
C SER A 69 -2.95 -5.79 -15.54
N GLY A 70 -1.84 -6.09 -14.86
CA GLY A 70 -1.73 -6.11 -13.39
C GLY A 70 -2.02 -4.74 -12.78
N SER A 71 -1.80 -3.68 -13.55
CA SER A 71 -2.09 -2.28 -13.22
C SER A 71 -3.52 -2.07 -12.70
N ASN A 72 -4.53 -2.73 -13.29
CA ASN A 72 -5.93 -2.59 -12.89
C ASN A 72 -6.22 -3.13 -11.49
N ARG A 73 -5.34 -3.99 -10.97
CA ARG A 73 -5.44 -4.63 -9.66
C ARG A 73 -4.52 -3.99 -8.61
N LEU A 74 -3.80 -2.94 -8.98
CA LEU A 74 -3.07 -2.08 -8.06
C LEU A 74 -3.83 -0.78 -7.83
N GLN A 75 -3.90 -0.36 -6.58
CA GLN A 75 -4.37 0.94 -6.18
C GLN A 75 -3.31 1.60 -5.28
N ILE A 76 -2.99 2.86 -5.56
CA ILE A 76 -2.15 3.69 -4.71
C ILE A 76 -3.03 4.75 -4.05
N ILE A 77 -2.89 4.90 -2.73
CA ILE A 77 -3.59 5.90 -1.93
C ILE A 77 -2.57 6.69 -1.13
N THR A 78 -2.47 7.98 -1.41
CA THR A 78 -1.67 8.90 -0.60
C THR A 78 -2.43 9.27 0.67
N CYS A 79 -1.91 8.86 1.82
CA CYS A 79 -2.46 9.15 3.13
C CYS A 79 -2.03 10.55 3.58
N GLY A 80 -3.01 11.44 3.71
CA GLY A 80 -2.80 12.80 4.20
C GLY A 80 -4.14 13.48 4.38
N GLU A 81 -4.17 14.49 5.24
CA GLU A 81 -5.39 15.27 5.49
C GLU A 81 -5.79 16.09 4.27
N GLN A 82 -4.78 16.57 3.55
CA GLN A 82 -4.94 17.30 2.29
C GLN A 82 -4.72 16.36 1.11
N PRO A 83 -5.41 16.57 -0.03
CA PRO A 83 -5.12 15.85 -1.27
C PRO A 83 -3.64 16.01 -1.67
N PRO A 84 -3.07 15.07 -2.44
CA PRO A 84 -1.70 15.21 -2.93
C PRO A 84 -1.58 16.51 -3.74
N GLU A 85 -0.64 17.38 -3.38
CA GLU A 85 -0.29 18.54 -4.21
C GLU A 85 0.62 18.07 -5.36
N ASP A 86 0.47 18.66 -6.55
CA ASP A 86 1.29 18.35 -7.73
C ASP A 86 2.75 18.79 -7.58
N THR A 87 3.04 19.61 -6.56
CA THR A 87 4.38 20.08 -6.23
C THR A 87 5.01 19.24 -5.13
N PHE A 88 6.22 18.74 -5.39
CA PHE A 88 7.08 18.18 -4.36
C PHE A 88 7.45 19.30 -3.37
N VAL A 89 6.68 19.42 -2.29
CA VAL A 89 7.11 20.13 -1.09
C VAL A 89 7.86 19.11 -0.27
N THR A 90 9.04 19.44 0.23
CA THR A 90 9.72 18.62 1.25
C THR A 90 9.11 19.03 2.59
N PRO A 91 8.06 18.36 3.11
CA PRO A 91 7.65 18.60 4.48
C PRO A 91 8.82 18.25 5.40
N ASP A 92 8.82 18.79 6.61
CA ASP A 92 9.66 18.22 7.66
C ASP A 92 9.34 16.72 7.73
N PHE A 93 10.33 15.88 7.41
CA PHE A 93 10.19 14.42 7.38
C PHE A 93 9.62 13.88 8.71
N VAL A 94 9.98 14.51 9.84
CA VAL A 94 9.47 14.13 11.15
C VAL A 94 7.98 14.43 11.27
N GLU A 95 7.55 15.59 10.78
CA GLU A 95 6.14 15.98 10.77
C GLU A 95 5.32 15.08 9.85
N GLU A 96 5.84 14.75 8.66
CA GLU A 96 5.20 13.84 7.73
C GLU A 96 5.03 12.44 8.35
N VAL A 97 6.09 11.88 8.94
CA VAL A 97 6.02 10.57 9.60
C VAL A 97 4.99 10.58 10.73
N LYS A 98 4.93 11.64 11.54
CA LYS A 98 3.93 11.80 12.61
C LYS A 98 2.51 11.87 12.04
N ASN A 99 2.29 12.67 11.00
CA ASN A 99 0.98 12.82 10.37
C ASN A 99 0.53 11.51 9.72
N PHE A 100 1.44 10.81 9.04
CA PHE A 100 1.17 9.50 8.46
C PHE A 100 0.81 8.47 9.52
N ALA A 101 1.60 8.36 10.59
CA ALA A 101 1.34 7.43 11.68
C ALA A 101 -0.01 7.69 12.37
N ARG A 102 -0.43 8.97 12.44
CA ARG A 102 -1.73 9.37 12.98
C ARG A 102 -2.90 9.01 12.05
N ILE A 103 -2.75 9.20 10.74
CA ILE A 103 -3.88 9.09 9.79
C ILE A 103 -4.02 7.69 9.16
N LEU A 104 -2.92 6.96 8.99
CA LEU A 104 -2.90 5.63 8.38
C LEU A 104 -3.91 4.65 9.03
N PRO A 105 -4.09 4.61 10.36
CA PRO A 105 -5.07 3.71 10.99
C PRO A 105 -6.50 3.90 10.47
N GLU A 106 -6.95 5.13 10.22
CA GLU A 106 -8.30 5.40 9.71
C GLU A 106 -8.47 4.93 8.27
N PHE A 107 -7.45 5.11 7.42
CA PHE A 107 -7.44 4.59 6.05
C PHE A 107 -7.52 3.05 6.02
N VAL A 108 -6.69 2.39 6.83
CA VAL A 108 -6.68 0.91 6.93
C VAL A 108 -8.00 0.40 7.48
N LYS A 109 -8.55 1.05 8.51
CA LYS A 109 -9.87 0.73 9.06
C LYS A 109 -10.96 0.85 7.99
N GLY A 110 -11.00 1.95 7.25
CA GLY A 110 -11.98 2.14 6.17
C GLY A 110 -11.88 1.08 5.07
N ALA A 111 -10.66 0.66 4.71
CA ALA A 111 -10.46 -0.41 3.74
C ALA A 111 -10.96 -1.77 4.25
N LEU A 112 -10.77 -2.07 5.55
CA LEU A 112 -11.28 -3.29 6.19
C LEU A 112 -12.80 -3.28 6.38
N GLU A 113 -13.40 -2.11 6.58
CA GLU A 113 -14.85 -1.92 6.61
C GLU A 113 -15.49 -2.03 5.20
N GLY A 114 -14.68 -2.07 4.14
CA GLY A 114 -15.17 -2.07 2.76
C GLY A 114 -15.80 -0.73 2.35
N LYS A 115 -15.37 0.38 2.97
CA LYS A 115 -15.84 1.71 2.60
C LYS A 115 -15.32 2.11 1.22
N THR A 116 -16.19 2.70 0.42
CA THR A 116 -15.84 3.30 -0.88
C THR A 116 -15.12 4.63 -0.71
N ASP A 117 -15.53 5.45 0.26
CA ASP A 117 -14.84 6.69 0.64
C ASP A 117 -14.03 6.44 1.92
N LEU A 118 -12.70 6.61 1.83
CA LEU A 118 -11.79 6.49 2.97
C LEU A 118 -11.56 7.83 3.68
N GLY A 119 -12.24 8.89 3.25
CA GLY A 119 -12.07 10.24 3.75
C GLY A 119 -11.04 11.04 2.95
N HIS A 120 -11.04 12.35 3.16
CA HIS A 120 -10.11 13.28 2.52
C HIS A 120 -10.10 13.19 0.97
N GLY A 121 -11.21 12.78 0.35
CA GLY A 121 -11.32 12.63 -1.11
C GLY A 121 -10.65 11.38 -1.68
N ARG A 122 -10.29 10.39 -0.86
CA ARG A 122 -9.66 9.14 -1.31
C ARG A 122 -10.69 8.04 -1.47
N ILE A 123 -10.86 7.59 -2.71
CA ILE A 123 -11.75 6.48 -3.05
C ILE A 123 -11.02 5.15 -2.93
N ASN A 124 -11.67 4.14 -2.37
CA ASN A 124 -11.21 2.74 -2.38
C ASN A 124 -11.80 2.02 -3.59
N LYS A 125 -10.96 1.73 -4.59
CA LYS A 125 -11.35 1.06 -5.83
C LYS A 125 -11.84 -0.37 -5.58
N PHE A 126 -11.35 -1.01 -4.53
CA PHE A 126 -11.60 -2.42 -4.24
C PHE A 126 -12.59 -2.66 -3.10
N ALA A 127 -13.34 -1.63 -2.69
CA ALA A 127 -14.33 -1.67 -1.60
C ALA A 127 -15.32 -2.85 -1.73
N HIS A 128 -15.76 -3.14 -2.95
CA HIS A 128 -16.72 -4.22 -3.24
C HIS A 128 -16.08 -5.45 -3.89
N THR A 129 -14.74 -5.50 -3.98
CA THR A 129 -14.02 -6.62 -4.59
C THR A 129 -13.72 -7.70 -3.56
N ALA A 130 -13.02 -7.34 -2.49
CA ALA A 130 -12.69 -8.23 -1.38
C ALA A 130 -12.23 -7.41 -0.18
N VAL A 131 -12.61 -7.86 1.02
CA VAL A 131 -12.07 -7.31 2.26
C VAL A 131 -10.59 -7.71 2.39
N PRO A 132 -9.67 -6.78 2.71
CA PRO A 132 -8.27 -7.11 2.92
C PRO A 132 -8.10 -8.19 4.00
N SER A 133 -7.30 -9.22 3.70
CA SER A 133 -7.02 -10.32 4.64
C SER A 133 -5.53 -10.52 4.95
N LYS A 134 -4.66 -9.79 4.24
CA LYS A 134 -3.22 -9.79 4.43
C LYS A 134 -2.70 -8.37 4.35
N ILE A 135 -1.73 -8.04 5.18
CA ILE A 135 -1.11 -6.73 5.21
C ILE A 135 0.41 -6.91 5.18
N ILE A 136 1.05 -6.34 4.17
CA ILE A 136 2.50 -6.23 4.07
C ILE A 136 2.87 -4.84 4.54
N PHE A 137 3.75 -4.71 5.52
CA PHE A 137 4.19 -3.41 6.01
C PHE A 137 5.70 -3.40 6.17
N ASP A 138 6.31 -2.25 5.89
CA ASP A 138 7.74 -2.07 6.07
C ASP A 138 8.13 -2.15 7.55
N MET A 139 9.27 -2.77 7.83
CA MET A 139 9.82 -2.90 9.20
C MET A 139 9.96 -1.55 9.93
N SER A 140 10.09 -0.44 9.20
CA SER A 140 10.19 0.90 9.79
C SER A 140 8.90 1.35 10.46
N HIS A 141 7.75 0.76 10.11
CA HIS A 141 6.44 1.05 10.71
C HIS A 141 6.20 0.23 11.97
N THR A 142 7.10 0.33 12.95
CA THR A 142 7.07 -0.45 14.21
C THR A 142 5.80 -0.23 15.05
N PHE A 143 5.13 0.92 14.87
CA PHE A 143 3.86 1.24 15.53
C PHE A 143 2.68 0.42 14.98
N PHE A 144 2.74 0.00 13.71
CA PHE A 144 1.58 -0.51 12.97
C PHE A 144 0.97 -1.79 13.55
N PRO A 145 1.72 -2.80 14.04
CA PRO A 145 1.13 -3.99 14.65
C PRO A 145 0.24 -3.68 15.87
N ALA A 146 0.59 -2.66 16.66
CA ALA A 146 -0.22 -2.25 17.79
C ALA A 146 -1.51 -1.56 17.34
N GLU A 147 -1.42 -0.68 16.34
CA GLU A 147 -2.60 -0.03 15.74
C GLU A 147 -3.54 -1.04 15.07
N MET A 148 -3.00 -2.01 14.32
CA MET A 148 -3.82 -3.03 13.69
C MET A 148 -4.61 -3.86 14.72
N ARG A 149 -4.04 -4.17 15.89
CA ARG A 149 -4.79 -4.83 16.97
C ARG A 149 -5.95 -3.98 17.49
N LYS A 150 -5.76 -2.65 17.60
CA LYS A 150 -6.84 -1.73 18.00
C LYS A 150 -7.95 -1.68 16.95
N ILE A 151 -7.57 -1.59 15.66
CA ILE A 151 -8.52 -1.58 14.53
C ILE A 151 -9.32 -2.88 14.50
N ALA A 152 -8.64 -4.04 14.54
CA ALA A 152 -9.31 -5.35 14.52
C ALA A 152 -10.30 -5.50 15.68
N LYS A 153 -9.90 -5.08 16.89
CA LYS A 153 -10.80 -5.07 18.07
C LYS A 153 -12.01 -4.15 17.86
N ALA A 154 -11.82 -2.95 17.32
CA ALA A 154 -12.90 -2.00 17.09
C ALA A 154 -13.89 -2.49 16.03
N LEU A 155 -13.41 -3.22 15.01
CA LEU A 155 -14.24 -3.79 13.94
C LEU A 155 -14.83 -5.16 14.28
N ASN A 156 -14.49 -5.73 15.44
CA ASN A 156 -14.84 -7.11 15.81
C ASN A 156 -14.39 -8.14 14.75
N LEU A 157 -13.17 -7.96 14.22
CA LEU A 157 -12.55 -8.83 13.22
C LEU A 157 -11.30 -9.52 13.78
N PRO A 158 -10.92 -10.70 13.26
CA PRO A 158 -9.59 -11.24 13.52
C PRO A 158 -8.53 -10.30 12.93
N VAL A 159 -7.36 -10.24 13.57
CA VAL A 159 -6.22 -9.49 13.03
C VAL A 159 -5.80 -10.14 11.70
N PRO A 160 -5.78 -9.39 10.58
CA PRO A 160 -5.28 -9.90 9.30
C PRO A 160 -3.84 -10.42 9.42
N LEU A 161 -3.43 -11.32 8.52
CA LEU A 161 -2.05 -11.81 8.52
C LEU A 161 -1.09 -10.65 8.24
N LEU A 162 -0.22 -10.36 9.21
CA LEU A 162 0.78 -9.31 9.13
C LEU A 162 2.10 -9.89 8.61
N LEU A 163 2.58 -9.37 7.49
CA LEU A 163 3.84 -9.73 6.85
C LEU A 163 4.79 -8.53 6.95
N ILE A 164 5.92 -8.72 7.63
CA ILE A 164 6.95 -7.70 7.72
C ILE A 164 7.79 -7.74 6.45
N PHE A 165 7.91 -6.60 5.80
CA PHE A 165 8.85 -6.40 4.70
C PHE A 165 10.15 -5.81 5.24
N THR A 166 11.24 -6.50 4.96
CA THR A 166 12.59 -6.15 5.41
C THR A 166 13.48 -6.07 4.17
N PRO A 167 13.58 -4.90 3.52
CA PRO A 167 14.47 -4.75 2.39
C PRO A 167 15.89 -4.81 2.92
N PHE A 168 16.63 -5.83 2.51
CA PHE A 168 18.04 -5.98 2.87
C PHE A 168 18.87 -6.00 1.59
N SER A 169 19.97 -5.28 1.60
CA SER A 169 20.97 -5.33 0.55
C SER A 169 22.20 -6.04 1.09
N LEU A 170 22.56 -7.21 0.55
CA LEU A 170 23.82 -7.89 0.92
C LEU A 170 25.03 -6.99 0.68
N SER A 171 24.97 -6.12 -0.33
CA SER A 171 26.02 -5.15 -0.63
C SER A 171 26.23 -4.08 0.43
N ALA A 172 25.34 -3.95 1.43
CA ALA A 172 25.51 -3.04 2.56
C ALA A 172 26.26 -3.68 3.75
N LEU A 173 26.56 -4.99 3.69
CA LEU A 173 27.32 -5.72 4.71
C LEU A 173 28.83 -5.82 4.41
N TYR A 174 29.27 -5.25 3.28
CA TYR A 174 30.66 -5.27 2.81
C TYR A 174 31.24 -3.86 2.74
#